data_AF-F9N551-F1
#
_entry.id   AF-F9N551-F1
#
_cell.length_a   1.000
_cell.length_b   1.000
_cell.length_c   1.000
_cell.angle_alpha   90.00
_cell.angle_beta   90.00
_cell.angle_gamma   90.00
#
_symmetry.space_group_name_H-M   'P 1'
#
loop_
_entity.id
_entity.type
_entity.pdbx_description
1 polymer ?
#
loop_
_entity_poly.entity_id
_entity_poly.type
_entity_poly.pdbx_seq_one_letter_code
_entity_poly.pdbx_strand_id
1 'polypeptide(L)'
;MLTQAAGRAGRGNKSGKVVVQTYSPEHYAIQHSTHHDYVSFYEEEIEARKALLYPPIGEMIQITLLDEKLSVVRTRATELANTLRQACEGQRIDILGPYENGAAKIRDMYRLCIMIRGIDLSNLKSHMYHSDIFTLPHIYIDVDPV
;
A
#
# COMPACT_ATOMS: atom_id res chain seq x y z
N MET A 1 16.51 4.16 -2.33
CA MET A 1 16.61 5.03 -3.51
C MET A 1 17.77 4.60 -4.40
N LEU A 2 17.53 4.39 -5.70
CA LEU A 2 18.57 4.04 -6.69
C LEU A 2 19.64 5.14 -6.82
N THR A 3 19.21 6.40 -6.72
CA THR A 3 20.07 7.59 -6.68
C THR A 3 21.05 7.60 -5.51
N GLN A 4 20.71 7.02 -4.34
CA GLN A 4 21.63 6.88 -3.22
C GLN A 4 22.72 5.82 -3.48
N ALA A 5 22.39 4.74 -4.18
CA ALA A 5 23.38 3.73 -4.55
C ALA A 5 24.42 4.30 -5.54
N ALA A 6 23.95 5.03 -6.55
CA ALA A 6 24.79 5.80 -7.48
C ALA A 6 25.65 6.85 -6.74
N GLY A 7 25.02 7.62 -5.85
CA GLY A 7 25.68 8.67 -5.10
C GLY A 7 26.65 8.18 -4.03
N ARG A 8 26.59 6.92 -3.57
CA ARG A 8 27.54 6.33 -2.61
C ARG A 8 28.77 5.71 -3.30
N ALA A 9 28.60 5.13 -4.48
CA ALA A 9 29.70 4.55 -5.26
C ALA A 9 30.71 5.61 -5.74
N GLY A 10 30.27 6.85 -5.97
CA GLY A 10 31.12 7.95 -6.43
C GLY A 10 31.74 8.84 -5.34
N ARG A 11 31.65 8.48 -4.04
CA ARG A 11 32.19 9.34 -2.96
C ARG A 11 33.69 9.08 -2.77
N GLY A 12 34.51 9.71 -3.60
CA GLY A 12 35.97 9.73 -3.46
C GLY A 12 36.68 10.15 -4.75
N ASN A 13 38.01 10.17 -4.74
CA ASN A 13 38.84 10.46 -5.92
C ASN A 13 38.80 9.36 -7.01
N LYS A 14 38.03 8.29 -6.81
CA LYS A 14 37.88 7.19 -7.78
C LYS A 14 36.47 7.20 -8.35
N SER A 15 36.38 7.14 -9.67
CA SER A 15 35.11 6.98 -10.37
C SER A 15 34.46 5.64 -9.97
N GLY A 16 33.26 5.71 -9.40
CA GLY A 16 32.44 4.54 -9.10
C GLY A 16 31.53 4.21 -10.27
N LYS A 17 31.38 2.92 -10.58
CA LYS A 17 30.43 2.43 -11.59
C LYS A 17 29.24 1.77 -10.89
N VAL A 18 28.03 2.14 -11.29
CA VAL A 18 26.79 1.47 -10.88
C VAL A 18 26.13 0.86 -12.10
N VAL A 19 25.72 -0.41 -11.97
CA VAL A 19 24.98 -1.14 -13.02
C VAL A 19 23.61 -1.45 -12.46
N VAL A 20 22.56 -1.08 -13.21
CA VAL A 20 21.17 -1.37 -12.89
C VAL A 20 20.68 -2.42 -13.86
N GLN A 21 20.25 -3.57 -13.35
CA GLN A 21 19.70 -4.65 -14.15
C GLN A 21 18.19 -4.71 -13.91
N THR A 22 17.40 -4.47 -14.97
CA THR A 22 15.95 -4.47 -14.95
C THR A 22 15.40 -5.02 -16.26
N TYR A 23 14.21 -5.63 -16.21
CA TYR A 23 13.47 -6.03 -17.40
C TYR A 23 12.75 -4.85 -18.07
N SER A 24 12.66 -3.71 -17.39
CA SER A 24 11.95 -2.52 -17.87
C SER A 24 12.87 -1.29 -17.84
N PRO A 25 13.91 -1.25 -18.71
CA PRO A 25 14.85 -0.13 -18.73
C PRO A 25 14.18 1.19 -19.10
N GLU A 26 13.13 1.16 -19.91
CA GLU A 26 12.39 2.35 -20.39
C GLU A 26 11.42 2.94 -19.36
N HIS A 27 11.26 2.31 -18.19
CA HIS A 27 10.34 2.81 -17.17
C HIS A 27 10.83 4.17 -16.63
N TYR A 28 9.94 5.18 -16.52
CA TYR A 28 10.31 6.55 -16.12
C TYR A 28 11.15 6.59 -14.84
N ALA A 29 10.78 5.80 -13.83
CA ALA A 29 11.53 5.71 -12.58
C ALA A 29 13.01 5.28 -12.77
N ILE A 30 13.29 4.44 -13.76
CA ILE A 30 14.65 4.01 -14.11
C ILE A 30 15.37 5.13 -14.86
N GLN A 31 14.73 5.68 -15.90
CA GLN A 31 15.31 6.74 -16.73
C GLN A 31 15.63 8.01 -15.94
N HIS A 32 14.75 8.47 -15.06
CA HIS A 32 15.02 9.64 -14.22
C HIS A 32 16.07 9.36 -13.16
N SER A 33 16.11 8.13 -12.62
CA SER A 33 17.12 7.74 -11.63
C SER A 33 18.54 7.68 -12.20
N THR A 34 18.72 7.29 -13.47
CA THR A 34 20.06 7.26 -14.11
C THR A 34 20.63 8.66 -14.34
N HIS A 35 19.77 9.65 -14.56
CA HIS A 35 20.15 11.06 -14.75
C HIS A 35 20.18 11.87 -13.45
N HIS A 36 19.91 11.24 -12.29
CA HIS A 36 19.73 11.93 -11.01
C HIS A 36 18.65 13.03 -11.03
N ASP A 37 17.69 12.94 -11.95
CA ASP A 37 16.61 13.90 -12.12
C ASP A 37 15.42 13.55 -11.22
N TYR A 38 15.53 13.94 -9.96
CA TYR A 38 14.47 13.71 -8.99
C TYR A 38 13.19 14.52 -9.30
N VAL A 39 13.32 15.71 -9.89
CA VAL A 39 12.19 16.62 -10.11
C VAL A 39 11.26 16.02 -11.16
N SER A 40 11.79 15.64 -12.32
CA SER A 40 11.00 15.00 -13.38
C SER A 40 10.40 13.67 -12.92
N PHE A 41 11.16 12.87 -12.13
CA PHE A 41 10.61 11.67 -11.49
C PHE A 41 9.40 11.99 -10.62
N TYR A 42 9.51 13.00 -9.75
CA TYR A 42 8.43 13.37 -8.83
C TYR A 42 7.20 13.85 -9.59
N GLU A 43 7.36 14.67 -10.62
CA GLU A 43 6.26 15.19 -11.44
C GLU A 43 5.50 14.06 -12.15
N GLU A 44 6.19 13.04 -12.67
CA GLU A 44 5.51 11.88 -13.28
C GLU A 44 4.89 10.95 -12.23
N GLU A 45 5.61 10.66 -11.15
CA GLU A 45 5.14 9.80 -10.05
C GLU A 45 3.87 10.37 -9.40
N ILE A 46 3.82 11.68 -9.16
CA ILE A 46 2.69 12.30 -8.47
C ILE A 46 1.42 12.27 -9.32
N GLU A 47 1.52 12.39 -10.65
CA GLU A 47 0.37 12.25 -11.54
C GLU A 47 -0.18 10.81 -11.54
N ALA A 48 0.69 9.80 -11.56
CA ALA A 48 0.27 8.41 -11.42
C ALA A 48 -0.42 8.15 -10.07
N ARG A 49 0.09 8.73 -8.98
CA ARG A 49 -0.52 8.63 -7.65
C ARG A 49 -1.87 9.33 -7.56
N LYS A 50 -2.01 10.50 -8.20
CA LYS A 50 -3.30 11.23 -8.28
C LYS A 50 -4.37 10.39 -8.95
N ALA A 51 -4.03 9.74 -10.07
CA ALA A 51 -4.97 8.90 -10.82
C ALA A 51 -5.50 7.70 -10.01
N LEU A 52 -4.74 7.24 -9.01
CA LEU A 52 -5.02 6.03 -8.23
C LEU A 52 -5.31 6.32 -6.74
N LEU A 53 -5.40 7.59 -6.34
CA LEU A 53 -5.61 8.04 -4.96
C LEU A 53 -4.59 7.47 -3.95
N TYR A 54 -3.34 7.28 -4.38
CA TYR A 54 -2.27 6.88 -3.47
C TYR A 54 -1.77 8.09 -2.65
N PRO A 55 -1.33 7.88 -1.40
CA PRO A 55 -0.66 8.92 -0.62
C PRO A 55 0.47 9.57 -1.43
N PRO A 56 0.64 10.90 -1.37
CA PRO A 56 0.01 11.85 -0.45
C PRO A 56 -1.34 12.43 -0.93
N ILE A 57 -1.92 11.95 -2.03
CA ILE A 57 -3.12 12.54 -2.64
C ILE A 57 -4.40 12.09 -1.95
N GLY A 58 -4.44 10.83 -1.54
CA GLY A 58 -5.53 10.24 -0.77
C GLY A 58 -5.01 9.58 0.50
N GLU A 59 -5.95 9.20 1.36
CA GLU A 59 -5.69 8.43 2.56
C GLU A 59 -5.82 6.93 2.27
N MET A 60 -5.05 6.14 3.01
CA MET A 60 -5.03 4.69 2.86
C MET A 60 -5.15 3.98 4.20
N ILE A 61 -5.97 2.94 4.28
CA ILE A 61 -6.06 2.08 5.45
C ILE A 61 -5.97 0.63 5.00
N GLN A 62 -5.05 -0.13 5.58
CA GLN A 62 -4.97 -1.56 5.39
C GLN A 62 -5.48 -2.28 6.64
N ILE A 63 -6.51 -3.11 6.46
CA ILE A 63 -7.00 -4.01 7.49
C ILE A 63 -6.48 -5.40 7.20
N THR A 64 -5.80 -6.00 8.17
CA THR A 64 -5.24 -7.34 8.08
C THR A 64 -5.95 -8.25 9.07
N LEU A 65 -6.55 -9.33 8.56
CA LEU A 65 -7.20 -10.36 9.37
C LEU A 65 -6.32 -11.61 9.36
N LEU A 66 -6.18 -12.25 10.53
CA LEU A 66 -5.48 -13.52 10.67
C LEU A 66 -6.35 -14.60 11.32
N ASP A 67 -6.13 -15.84 10.89
CA ASP A 67 -6.74 -17.02 11.51
C ASP A 67 -5.90 -18.27 11.22
N GLU A 68 -5.91 -19.27 12.10
CA GLU A 68 -5.26 -20.57 11.86
C GLU A 68 -5.91 -21.33 10.69
N LYS A 69 -7.18 -21.03 10.38
CA LYS A 69 -7.95 -21.66 9.31
C LYS A 69 -8.25 -20.68 8.19
N LEU A 70 -7.79 -21.01 6.99
CA LEU A 70 -8.03 -20.20 5.78
C LEU A 70 -9.53 -19.93 5.52
N SER A 71 -10.39 -20.93 5.75
CA SER A 71 -11.83 -20.77 5.57
C SER A 71 -12.42 -19.73 6.50
N VAL A 72 -11.98 -19.70 7.76
CA VAL A 72 -12.49 -18.77 8.79
C VAL A 72 -12.05 -17.33 8.47
N VAL A 73 -10.76 -17.10 8.19
CA VAL A 73 -10.29 -15.76 7.82
C VAL A 73 -10.95 -15.28 6.52
N ARG A 74 -11.17 -16.17 5.54
CA ARG A 74 -11.83 -15.81 4.27
C ARG A 74 -13.28 -15.37 4.49
N THR A 75 -14.05 -16.10 5.29
CA THR A 75 -15.42 -15.72 5.63
C THR A 75 -15.44 -14.36 6.34
N ARG A 76 -14.68 -14.22 7.44
CA ARG A 76 -14.63 -12.97 8.22
C ARG A 76 -14.19 -11.77 7.39
N ALA A 77 -13.16 -11.94 6.55
CA ALA A 77 -12.66 -10.86 5.70
C ALA A 77 -13.66 -10.48 4.59
N THR A 78 -14.42 -11.45 4.07
CA THR A 78 -15.45 -11.19 3.06
C THR A 78 -16.64 -10.46 3.66
N GLU A 79 -17.11 -10.89 4.83
CA GLU A 79 -18.18 -10.22 5.58
C GLU A 79 -17.80 -8.79 5.91
N LEU A 80 -16.59 -8.58 6.46
CA LEU A 80 -16.10 -7.25 6.77
C LEU A 80 -16.00 -6.36 5.53
N ALA A 81 -15.44 -6.87 4.42
CA ALA A 81 -15.35 -6.11 3.18
C ALA A 81 -16.72 -5.68 2.65
N ASN A 82 -17.74 -6.54 2.78
CA ASN A 82 -19.10 -6.22 2.36
C ASN A 82 -19.75 -5.17 3.28
N THR A 83 -19.58 -5.28 4.59
CA THR A 83 -20.05 -4.26 5.55
C THR A 83 -19.41 -2.90 5.27
N LEU A 84 -18.09 -2.87 5.01
CA LEU A 84 -17.38 -1.64 4.66
C LEU A 84 -17.88 -1.03 3.35
N ARG A 85 -18.14 -1.85 2.32
CA ARG A 85 -18.72 -1.39 1.05
C ARG A 85 -20.09 -0.77 1.24
N GLN A 86 -20.95 -1.38 2.05
CA GLN A 86 -22.27 -0.85 2.36
C GLN A 86 -22.17 0.47 3.14
N ALA A 87 -21.29 0.54 4.15
CA ALA A 87 -21.08 1.75 4.93
C ALA A 87 -20.52 2.92 4.10
N CYS A 88 -19.77 2.61 3.05
CA CYS A 88 -19.18 3.60 2.14
C CYS A 88 -20.00 3.82 0.86
N GLU A 89 -21.21 3.27 0.75
CA GLU A 89 -22.03 3.39 -0.45
C GLU A 89 -22.32 4.86 -0.78
N GLY A 90 -22.10 5.25 -2.03
CA GLY A 90 -22.24 6.65 -2.48
C GLY A 90 -21.05 7.57 -2.14
N GLN A 91 -20.03 7.09 -1.42
CA GLN A 91 -18.80 7.83 -1.14
C GLN A 91 -17.72 7.52 -2.17
N ARG A 92 -16.77 8.44 -2.36
CA ARG A 92 -15.57 8.20 -3.21
C ARG A 92 -14.50 7.45 -2.43
N ILE A 93 -14.84 6.24 -1.99
CA ILE A 93 -13.96 5.34 -1.22
C ILE A 93 -13.91 3.97 -1.92
N ASP A 94 -12.71 3.53 -2.26
CA ASP A 94 -12.44 2.21 -2.80
C ASP A 94 -12.21 1.20 -1.68
N ILE A 95 -12.94 0.07 -1.72
CA ILE A 95 -12.72 -1.09 -0.85
C ILE A 95 -12.22 -2.26 -1.70
N LEU A 96 -10.91 -2.50 -1.68
CA LEU A 96 -10.23 -3.55 -2.42
C LEU A 96 -10.02 -4.79 -1.55
N GLY A 97 -10.29 -5.96 -2.12
CA GLY A 97 -10.14 -7.25 -1.45
C GLY A 97 -11.44 -7.89 -0.96
N PRO A 98 -11.37 -8.87 -0.05
CA PRO A 98 -10.15 -9.35 0.60
C PRO A 98 -9.16 -10.01 -0.38
N TYR A 99 -7.86 -9.79 -0.20
CA TYR A 99 -6.80 -10.39 -1.03
C TYR A 99 -5.64 -10.91 -0.17
N GLU A 100 -4.81 -11.78 -0.74
CA GLU A 100 -3.59 -12.28 -0.11
C GLU A 100 -2.46 -11.25 -0.28
N ASN A 101 -1.87 -10.77 0.82
CA ASN A 101 -0.75 -9.83 0.76
C ASN A 101 0.59 -10.54 1.05
N GLY A 102 1.38 -10.77 -0.01
CA GLY A 102 2.68 -11.42 0.07
C GLY A 102 2.60 -12.87 0.56
N ALA A 103 3.26 -13.19 1.67
CA ALA A 103 3.19 -14.52 2.28
C ALA A 103 1.79 -14.79 2.86
N ALA A 104 1.04 -15.68 2.22
CA ALA A 104 -0.34 -16.03 2.60
C ALA A 104 -0.46 -16.68 4.00
N LYS A 105 0.65 -17.21 4.55
CA LYS A 105 0.71 -17.82 5.87
C LYS A 105 1.99 -17.41 6.61
N ILE A 106 1.88 -16.93 7.85
CA ILE A 106 3.00 -16.57 8.73
C ILE A 106 2.74 -17.13 10.13
N ARG A 107 3.73 -17.83 10.69
CA ARG A 107 3.62 -18.46 12.03
C ARG A 107 2.32 -19.27 12.20
N ASP A 108 2.06 -20.10 11.20
CA ASP A 108 0.85 -20.93 11.08
C ASP A 108 -0.51 -20.21 11.01
N MET A 109 -0.52 -18.88 10.90
CA MET A 109 -1.73 -18.09 10.69
C MET A 109 -1.86 -17.70 9.22
N TYR A 110 -3.02 -17.95 8.63
CA TYR A 110 -3.41 -17.40 7.32
C TYR A 110 -3.72 -15.92 7.46
N ARG A 111 -3.37 -15.14 6.45
CA ARG A 111 -3.54 -13.69 6.44
C ARG A 111 -4.27 -13.20 5.21
N LEU A 112 -5.32 -12.40 5.40
CA LEU A 112 -5.99 -11.68 4.33
C LEU A 112 -6.01 -10.19 4.64
N CYS A 113 -5.89 -9.39 3.59
CA CYS A 113 -5.87 -7.94 3.66
C CYS A 113 -7.10 -7.35 2.93
N ILE A 114 -7.62 -6.27 3.48
CA ILE A 114 -8.59 -5.38 2.85
C ILE A 114 -7.92 -4.02 2.77
N MET A 115 -7.87 -3.44 1.58
CA MET A 115 -7.31 -2.11 1.36
C MET A 115 -8.43 -1.11 1.14
N ILE A 116 -8.36 0.00 1.86
CA ILE A 116 -9.32 1.09 1.80
C ILE A 116 -8.57 2.31 1.31
N ARG A 117 -9.10 2.99 0.29
CA ARG A 117 -8.50 4.21 -0.27
C ARG A 117 -9.57 5.24 -0.56
N GLY A 118 -9.29 6.50 -0.29
CA GLY A 118 -10.23 7.58 -0.58
C GLY A 118 -9.59 8.94 -0.37
N ILE A 119 -10.26 9.99 -0.82
CA ILE A 119 -9.78 11.37 -0.61
C ILE A 119 -9.94 11.78 0.85
N ASP A 120 -11.03 11.37 1.49
CA ASP A 120 -11.34 11.66 2.89
C ASP A 120 -11.95 10.41 3.53
N LEU A 121 -11.25 9.83 4.51
CA LEU A 121 -11.74 8.69 5.27
C LEU A 121 -12.20 9.10 6.68
N SER A 122 -12.37 10.38 6.99
CA SER A 122 -12.70 10.86 8.34
C SER A 122 -13.98 10.24 8.91
N ASN A 123 -15.03 10.12 8.09
CA ASN A 123 -16.29 9.48 8.48
C ASN A 123 -16.09 7.99 8.73
N LEU A 124 -15.31 7.32 7.88
CA LEU A 124 -15.03 5.90 8.03
C LEU A 124 -14.16 5.62 9.26
N LYS A 125 -13.10 6.39 9.47
CA LYS A 125 -12.27 6.37 10.68
C LYS A 125 -13.16 6.54 11.92
N SER A 126 -14.04 7.53 11.92
CA SER A 126 -15.01 7.77 13.00
C SER A 126 -15.94 6.57 13.21
N HIS A 127 -16.50 5.99 12.15
CA HIS A 127 -17.35 4.81 12.25
C HIS A 127 -16.58 3.60 12.81
N MET A 128 -15.37 3.36 12.33
CA MET A 128 -14.50 2.29 12.83
C MET A 128 -14.24 2.47 14.33
N TYR A 129 -13.96 3.69 14.80
CA TYR A 129 -13.69 3.98 16.22
C TYR A 129 -14.86 3.64 17.14
N HIS A 130 -16.10 3.75 16.65
CA HIS A 130 -17.31 3.43 17.40
C HIS A 130 -17.80 1.99 17.18
N SER A 131 -17.08 1.20 16.39
CA SER A 131 -17.40 -0.19 16.12
C SER A 131 -16.49 -1.12 16.91
N ASP A 132 -16.94 -2.35 17.14
CA ASP A 132 -16.14 -3.36 17.84
C ASP A 132 -14.98 -3.90 17.00
N ILE A 133 -14.77 -3.41 15.76
CA ILE A 133 -13.75 -3.91 14.83
C ILE A 133 -12.34 -3.88 15.42
N PHE A 134 -12.02 -2.87 16.24
CA PHE A 134 -10.72 -2.72 16.93
C PHE A 134 -10.54 -3.67 18.11
N THR A 135 -11.62 -4.28 18.58
CA THR A 135 -11.60 -5.24 19.70
C THR A 135 -11.59 -6.68 19.20
N LEU A 136 -11.82 -6.90 17.90
CA LEU A 136 -11.81 -8.23 17.32
C LEU A 136 -10.40 -8.84 17.37
N PRO A 137 -10.27 -10.08 17.88
CA PRO A 137 -8.98 -10.74 17.92
C PRO A 137 -8.44 -10.99 16.51
N HIS A 138 -7.13 -10.89 16.38
CA HIS A 138 -6.38 -11.16 15.16
C HIS A 138 -6.73 -10.22 13.98
N ILE A 139 -7.14 -8.99 14.29
CA ILE A 139 -7.27 -7.91 13.32
C ILE A 139 -6.22 -6.84 13.61
N TYR A 140 -5.51 -6.40 12.57
CA TYR A 140 -4.55 -5.31 12.61
C TYR A 140 -5.00 -4.23 11.62
N ILE A 141 -4.98 -2.98 12.06
CA ILE A 141 -5.37 -1.83 11.24
C ILE A 141 -4.16 -0.92 11.15
N ASP A 142 -3.71 -0.70 9.92
CA ASP A 142 -2.59 0.16 9.58
C ASP A 142 -3.13 1.37 8.81
N VAL A 143 -2.98 2.55 9.40
CA VAL A 143 -3.40 3.82 8.79
C VAL A 143 -2.17 4.45 8.15
N ASP A 144 -2.27 4.75 6.86
CA ASP A 144 -1.18 5.16 6.00
C ASP A 144 -0.04 4.12 5.95
N PRO A 145 -0.33 2.88 5.52
CA PRO A 145 0.66 1.81 5.44
C PRO A 145 1.84 2.23 4.55
N VAL A 146 3.06 1.93 5.02
CA VAL A 146 4.33 2.26 4.36
C VAL A 146 4.84 1.13 3.49
#